data_AF-A0ABC8AGP7-F1
#
_entry.id   AF-A0ABC8AGP7-F1
#
_cell.length_a   1.000
_cell.length_b   1.000
_cell.length_c   1.000
_cell.angle_alpha   90.00
_cell.angle_beta   90.00
_cell.angle_gamma   90.00
#
_symmetry.space_group_name_H-M   'P 1'
#
loop_
_entity.id
_entity.type
_entity.pdbx_description
1 polymer ?
#
loop_
_entity_poly.entity_id
_entity_poly.type
_entity_poly.pdbx_seq_one_letter_code
_entity_poly.pdbx_strand_id
1 'polypeptide(L)'
;MANIKSAKKRVKQTVVRNERNTAQRSMLRTAVKKVIKALSIKDIAGAETAFAVAQPILDRFSSRGLIHKNKAARHKSRLTARIKALKTA
;
A
#
# COMPACT_ATOMS: atom_id res chain seq x y z
N MET A 1 -18.14 -26.89 -5.99
CA MET A 1 -19.49 -26.41 -5.65
C MET A 1 -19.62 -26.29 -4.14
N ALA A 2 -20.16 -25.18 -3.60
CA ALA A 2 -20.36 -25.03 -2.17
C ALA A 2 -21.65 -25.75 -1.74
N ASN A 3 -21.53 -27.02 -1.33
CA ASN A 3 -22.70 -27.88 -1.09
C ASN A 3 -23.31 -27.67 0.30
N ILE A 4 -22.53 -27.19 1.27
CA ILE A 4 -22.98 -26.93 2.65
C ILE A 4 -23.49 -25.48 2.78
N LYS A 5 -24.57 -25.25 3.55
CA LYS A 5 -25.14 -23.90 3.78
C LYS A 5 -24.10 -22.88 4.28
N SER A 6 -23.21 -23.30 5.19
CA SER A 6 -22.11 -22.47 5.70
C SER A 6 -21.13 -22.07 4.58
N ALA A 7 -20.80 -23.00 3.68
CA ALA A 7 -19.92 -22.72 2.54
C ALA A 7 -20.54 -21.72 1.57
N LYS A 8 -21.84 -21.85 1.23
CA LYS A 8 -22.57 -20.87 0.40
C LYS A 8 -22.52 -19.47 1.01
N LYS A 9 -22.69 -19.35 2.34
CA LYS A 9 -22.56 -18.08 3.06
C LYS A 9 -21.13 -17.52 2.99
N ARG A 10 -20.11 -18.36 3.15
CA ARG A 10 -18.71 -17.94 3.04
C ARG A 10 -18.38 -17.39 1.64
N VAL A 11 -18.85 -18.02 0.57
CA VAL A 11 -18.66 -17.53 -0.81
C VAL A 11 -19.20 -16.09 -0.96
N LYS A 12 -20.45 -15.84 -0.54
CA LYS A 12 -21.04 -14.49 -0.58
C LYS A 12 -20.22 -13.46 0.19
N GLN A 13 -19.75 -13.82 1.39
CA GLN A 13 -18.90 -12.92 2.18
C GLN A 13 -17.53 -12.67 1.54
N THR A 14 -16.94 -13.68 0.89
CA THR A 14 -15.63 -13.57 0.24
C THR A 14 -15.66 -12.60 -0.94
N VAL A 15 -16.73 -12.60 -1.75
CA VAL A 15 -16.88 -11.65 -2.86
C VAL A 15 -16.81 -10.20 -2.36
N VAL A 16 -17.65 -9.85 -1.37
CA VAL A 16 -17.68 -8.50 -0.78
C VAL A 16 -16.34 -8.11 -0.15
N ARG A 17 -15.67 -9.03 0.55
CA ARG A 17 -14.35 -8.77 1.14
C ARG A 17 -13.29 -8.59 0.06
N ASN A 18 -13.33 -9.38 -1.02
CA ASN A 18 -12.36 -9.32 -2.11
C ASN A 18 -12.47 -8.01 -2.87
N GLU A 19 -13.68 -7.54 -3.20
CA GLU A 19 -13.90 -6.25 -3.87
C GLU A 19 -13.30 -5.10 -3.06
N ARG A 20 -13.65 -5.02 -1.77
CA ARG A 20 -13.11 -4.01 -0.84
C ARG A 20 -11.59 -4.06 -0.74
N ASN A 21 -11.02 -5.25 -0.55
CA ASN A 21 -9.59 -5.43 -0.40
C ASN A 21 -8.83 -5.10 -1.70
N THR A 22 -9.44 -5.37 -2.85
CA THR A 22 -8.86 -5.08 -4.17
C THR A 22 -8.76 -3.57 -4.37
N ALA A 23 -9.82 -2.82 -4.08
CA ALA A 23 -9.81 -1.36 -4.15
C ALA A 23 -8.75 -0.75 -3.21
N GLN A 24 -8.66 -1.22 -1.96
CA GLN A 24 -7.68 -0.73 -1.00
C GLN A 24 -6.23 -1.08 -1.38
N ARG A 25 -5.98 -2.29 -1.91
CA ARG A 25 -4.65 -2.66 -2.42
C ARG A 25 -4.26 -1.81 -3.62
N SER A 26 -5.20 -1.50 -4.51
CA SER A 26 -4.97 -0.61 -5.65
C SER A 26 -4.55 0.79 -5.16
N MET A 27 -5.31 1.38 -4.22
CA MET A 27 -4.97 2.67 -3.62
C MET A 27 -3.55 2.68 -3.02
N LEU A 28 -3.19 1.66 -2.25
CA LEU A 28 -1.86 1.52 -1.65
C LEU A 28 -0.75 1.44 -2.71
N ARG A 29 -0.94 0.63 -3.76
CA ARG A 29 0.03 0.53 -4.87
C ARG A 29 0.19 1.85 -5.60
N THR A 30 -0.91 2.56 -5.85
CA THR A 30 -0.89 3.86 -6.51
C THR A 30 -0.14 4.91 -5.68
N ALA A 31 -0.35 4.96 -4.37
CA ALA A 31 0.38 5.87 -3.49
C ALA A 31 1.89 5.62 -3.54
N VAL A 32 2.32 4.36 -3.45
CA VAL A 32 3.74 3.99 -3.58
C VAL A 32 4.29 4.31 -4.98
N LYS A 33 3.51 4.09 -6.03
CA LYS A 33 3.90 4.39 -7.42
C LYS A 33 4.13 5.89 -7.63
N LYS A 34 3.32 6.76 -7.01
CA LYS A 34 3.50 8.23 -7.07
C LYS A 34 4.87 8.65 -6.51
N VAL A 35 5.26 8.12 -5.36
CA VAL A 35 6.59 8.38 -4.76
C VAL A 35 7.69 7.88 -5.70
N ILE A 36 7.58 6.67 -6.23
CA ILE A 36 8.57 6.11 -7.15
C ILE A 36 8.70 6.96 -8.42
N LYS A 37 7.58 7.49 -8.94
CA LYS A 37 7.59 8.38 -10.11
C LYS A 37 8.32 9.69 -9.79
N ALA A 38 8.05 10.32 -8.64
CA ALA A 38 8.78 11.52 -8.21
C ALA A 38 10.28 11.25 -8.05
N LEU A 39 10.65 10.09 -7.49
CA LEU A 39 12.04 9.65 -7.39
C LEU A 39 12.71 9.46 -8.76
N SER A 40 11.99 8.95 -9.76
CA SER A 40 12.55 8.75 -11.11
C SER A 40 12.85 10.06 -11.85
N ILE A 41 12.10 11.12 -11.57
CA ILE A 41 12.33 12.45 -12.16
C ILE A 41 13.28 13.31 -11.32
N LYS A 42 13.86 12.75 -10.24
CA LYS A 42 14.76 13.44 -9.29
C LYS A 42 14.14 14.68 -8.61
N ASP A 43 12.82 14.76 -8.51
CA ASP A 43 12.14 15.83 -7.79
C ASP A 43 12.07 15.49 -6.29
N ILE A 44 12.93 16.14 -5.50
CA ILE A 44 13.06 15.90 -4.05
C ILE A 44 11.81 16.40 -3.30
N ALA A 45 11.34 17.60 -3.62
CA ALA A 45 10.18 18.20 -2.95
C ALA A 45 8.89 17.43 -3.27
N GLY A 46 8.71 17.03 -4.54
CA GLY A 46 7.62 16.16 -4.95
C GLY A 46 7.68 14.77 -4.32
N ALA A 47 8.87 14.22 -4.11
CA ALA A 47 9.03 12.92 -3.46
C ALA A 47 8.71 12.97 -1.96
N GLU A 48 9.13 14.01 -1.25
CA GLU A 48 8.84 14.20 0.18
C GLU A 48 7.33 14.41 0.44
N THR A 49 6.68 15.25 -0.36
CA THR A 49 5.22 15.48 -0.25
C THR A 49 4.42 14.22 -0.57
N ALA A 50 4.78 13.50 -1.65
CA ALA A 50 4.14 12.23 -1.98
C ALA A 50 4.38 11.16 -0.90
N PHE A 51 5.55 11.14 -0.29
CA PHE A 51 5.89 10.21 0.79
C PHE A 51 5.10 10.50 2.06
N ALA A 52 4.91 11.77 2.42
CA ALA A 52 4.09 12.19 3.56
C ALA A 52 2.63 11.70 3.44
N VAL A 53 2.09 11.64 2.22
CA VAL A 53 0.76 11.07 1.96
C VAL A 53 0.78 9.53 1.96
N ALA A 54 1.83 8.91 1.42
CA ALA A 54 1.92 7.45 1.32
C ALA A 54 2.12 6.77 2.69
N GLN A 55 2.85 7.40 3.61
CA GLN A 55 3.16 6.86 4.94
C GLN A 55 1.91 6.52 5.78
N PRO A 56 0.95 7.43 6.03
CA PRO A 56 -0.25 7.11 6.82
C PRO A 56 -1.14 6.06 6.14
N ILE A 57 -1.15 6.01 4.80
CA ILE A 57 -1.90 4.99 4.04
C ILE A 57 -1.30 3.59 4.27
N LEU A 58 0.03 3.47 4.20
CA LEU A 58 0.73 2.21 4.47
C LEU A 58 0.47 1.71 5.90
N ASP A 59 0.57 2.61 6.87
CA ASP A 59 0.40 2.25 8.29
C ASP A 59 -1.05 1.88 8.61
N ARG A 60 -2.03 2.64 8.09
CA ARG A 60 -3.47 2.34 8.23
C ARG A 60 -3.85 0.98 7.63
N PHE A 61 -3.32 0.64 6.46
CA PHE A 61 -3.63 -0.66 5.84
C PHE A 61 -2.87 -1.82 6.48
N SER A 62 -1.76 -1.54 7.18
CA SER A 62 -1.09 -2.53 8.01
C SER A 62 -1.87 -2.87 9.29
N SER A 63 -2.46 -1.87 9.95
CA SER A 63 -3.26 -2.08 11.16
C SER A 63 -4.55 -2.82 10.88
N ARG A 64 -5.16 -2.59 9.71
CA ARG A 64 -6.36 -3.30 9.22
C ARG A 64 -6.08 -4.72 8.71
N GLY A 65 -4.83 -5.18 8.73
CA GLY A 65 -4.44 -6.52 8.28
C GLY A 65 -4.47 -6.74 6.76
N LEU A 66 -4.59 -5.67 5.96
CA LEU A 66 -4.54 -5.79 4.49
C LEU A 66 -3.12 -6.11 4.00
N ILE A 67 -2.11 -5.56 4.68
CA ILE A 67 -0.70 -5.89 4.49
C ILE A 67 -0.04 -6.22 5.82
N HIS A 68 0.99 -7.07 5.81
CA HIS A 68 1.75 -7.36 7.00
C HIS A 68 2.56 -6.12 7.47
N LYS A 69 2.73 -5.96 8.79
CA LYS A 69 3.51 -4.86 9.39
C LYS A 69 4.92 -4.76 8.81
N ASN A 70 5.60 -5.90 8.66
CA ASN A 70 6.94 -5.97 8.04
C ASN A 70 6.95 -5.51 6.57
N LYS A 71 5.86 -5.74 5.83
CA LYS A 71 5.73 -5.24 4.46
C LYS A 71 5.62 -3.72 4.44
N ALA A 72 4.82 -3.14 5.33
CA ALA A 72 4.74 -1.68 5.49
C ALA A 72 6.10 -1.09 5.88
N ALA A 73 6.76 -1.65 6.90
CA ALA A 73 8.08 -1.23 7.36
C ALA A 73 9.14 -1.28 6.23
N ARG A 74 9.16 -2.36 5.45
CA ARG A 74 10.06 -2.50 4.29
C ARG A 74 9.82 -1.41 3.23
N HIS A 75 8.56 -1.10 2.94
CA HIS A 75 8.24 -0.03 1.98
C HIS A 75 8.69 1.34 2.49
N LYS A 76 8.45 1.65 3.78
CA LYS A 76 8.91 2.91 4.39
C LYS A 76 10.43 3.03 4.34
N SER A 77 11.14 2.04 4.87
CA SER A 77 12.61 2.02 4.90
C SER A 77 13.23 2.21 3.50
N ARG A 78 12.76 1.48 2.49
CA ARG A 78 13.30 1.58 1.12
C ARG A 78 13.05 2.93 0.47
N LEU A 79 11.87 3.53 0.67
CA LEU A 79 11.54 4.83 0.08
C LEU A 79 12.34 5.95 0.76
N THR A 80 12.42 5.94 2.09
CA THR A 80 13.23 6.92 2.85
C THR A 80 14.70 6.85 2.47
N ALA A 81 15.27 5.65 2.32
CA ALA A 81 16.66 5.49 1.89
C ALA A 81 16.92 6.10 0.51
N ARG A 82 15.99 5.94 -0.44
CA ARG A 82 16.09 6.52 -1.78
C ARG A 82 15.96 8.05 -1.79
N ILE A 83 15.03 8.60 -1.01
CA ILE A 83 14.88 10.05 -0.86
C ILE A 83 16.16 10.65 -0.25
N LYS A 84 16.69 10.02 0.81
CA LYS A 84 17.92 10.47 1.46
C LYS A 84 19.11 10.41 0.50
N ALA A 85 19.26 9.32 -0.27
CA ALA A 85 20.35 9.16 -1.24
C ALA A 85 20.33 10.26 -2.32
N LEU A 86 19.15 10.67 -2.79
CA LEU A 86 19.01 11.78 -3.74
C LEU A 86 19.27 13.16 -3.12
N LYS A 87 19.11 13.31 -1.80
CA LYS A 87 19.39 14.57 -1.10
C LYS A 87 20.87 14.77 -0.79
N THR A 88 21.61 13.67 -0.66
CA THR A 88 23.04 13.67 -0.36
C THR A 88 23.93 13.67 -1.61
N ALA A 89 23.37 13.38 -2.79
CA ALA A 89 24.04 13.41 -4.08
C ALA A 89 23.80 14.76 -4.77
#